data_AF-A0A830D9B7-F1
#
_entry.id   AF-A0A830D9B7-F1
#
_cell.length_a   1.000
_cell.length_b   1.000
_cell.length_c   1.000
_cell.angle_alpha   90.00
_cell.angle_beta   90.00
_cell.angle_gamma   90.00
#
_symmetry.space_group_name_H-M   'P 1'
#
loop_
_entity.id
_entity.type
_entity.pdbx_description
1 polymer ?
#
loop_
_entity_poly.entity_id
_entity_poly.type
_entity_poly.pdbx_seq_one_letter_code
_entity_poly.pdbx_strand_id
1 'polypeptide(L)'
;MPFWNWDSPAGMSIPLMYTNPSSALFDQLRDQAHQPPAVVDLNFSSSDDTTGKDQRMRRNLTIMYRQMVSNSKTPRLFFGSPYRRGDEPNPGSGSIENIPHGPVHVWTGDSTQPNLENMGNFYSAGRDPIFYGHHSNIDRLWSVWKTLGGRRQDITDPDYLDASFLFYDENGQMVRVRTRDCLDHTKLGYVYQDVEIPWLNSKPKPRVSSALRKLKKLGKANAAETHVALRRFCQLSLTVGFLKVMVKRPKNKRSKREKDEVEEILVIDGIELDRDVYAKFDVYINDEDDKISTEDNTEYAGSFCERAA
;
A
#
# COMPACT_ATOMS: atom_id res chain seq x y z
N MET A 1 19.71 -12.25 3.43
CA MET A 1 19.53 -10.84 3.89
C MET A 1 18.47 -10.82 4.98
N PRO A 2 18.50 -9.89 5.96
CA PRO A 2 17.39 -9.70 6.88
C PRO A 2 16.16 -9.12 6.14
N PHE A 3 14.99 -9.19 6.76
CA PHE A 3 13.81 -8.44 6.35
C PHE A 3 13.40 -7.51 7.49
N TRP A 4 13.08 -6.26 7.17
CA TRP A 4 12.52 -5.32 8.14
C TRP A 4 11.06 -5.71 8.40
N ASN A 5 10.82 -6.38 9.51
CA ASN A 5 9.52 -6.97 9.88
C ASN A 5 8.50 -5.93 10.38
N TRP A 6 8.28 -4.85 9.63
CA TRP A 6 7.36 -3.77 9.99
C TRP A 6 5.87 -4.18 9.97
N ASP A 7 5.55 -5.38 9.50
CA ASP A 7 4.20 -5.97 9.61
C ASP A 7 3.95 -6.66 10.97
N SER A 8 4.94 -6.69 11.87
CA SER A 8 4.80 -7.17 13.24
C SER A 8 5.20 -6.08 14.26
N PRO A 9 4.50 -5.91 15.39
CA PRO A 9 4.75 -4.82 16.33
C PRO A 9 6.21 -4.67 16.78
N ALA A 10 6.91 -5.79 17.03
CA ALA A 10 8.30 -5.78 17.46
C ALA A 10 9.28 -5.29 16.37
N GLY A 11 8.88 -5.34 15.10
CA GLY A 11 9.68 -4.89 13.96
C GLY A 11 9.20 -3.56 13.36
N MET A 12 8.24 -2.86 13.96
CA MET A 12 7.73 -1.59 13.45
C MET A 12 8.66 -0.39 13.66
N SER A 13 9.68 -0.52 14.51
CA SER A 13 10.76 0.48 14.58
C SER A 13 11.88 0.14 13.61
N ILE A 14 12.66 1.15 13.19
CA ILE A 14 13.91 0.91 12.45
C ILE A 14 14.77 -0.08 13.26
N PRO A 15 15.21 -1.22 12.69
CA PRO A 15 15.99 -2.19 13.43
C PRO A 15 17.33 -1.59 13.90
N LEU A 16 17.70 -1.84 15.16
CA LEU A 16 18.86 -1.21 15.81
C LEU A 16 20.20 -1.44 15.08
N MET A 17 20.31 -2.50 14.28
CA MET A 17 21.50 -2.75 13.45
C MET A 17 21.77 -1.65 12.42
N TYR A 18 20.73 -0.91 12.01
CA TYR A 18 20.82 0.21 11.07
C TYR A 18 21.11 1.55 11.76
N THR A 19 20.94 1.67 13.09
CA THR A 19 20.99 2.99 13.76
C THR A 19 22.35 3.34 14.38
N ASN A 20 23.32 2.42 14.37
CA ASN A 20 24.64 2.65 14.94
C ASN A 20 25.54 3.43 13.95
N PRO A 21 25.94 4.69 14.23
CA PRO A 21 26.74 5.51 13.30
C PRO A 21 28.09 4.90 12.89
N SER A 22 28.62 3.96 13.68
CA SER A 22 29.86 3.24 13.35
C SER A 22 29.65 1.99 12.49
N SER A 23 28.40 1.66 12.15
CA SER A 23 28.03 0.49 11.35
C SER A 23 28.07 0.80 9.86
N ALA A 24 28.48 -0.17 9.03
CA ALA A 24 28.37 -0.05 7.58
C ALA A 24 26.91 -0.05 7.08
N LEU A 25 25.96 -0.37 7.95
CA LEU A 25 24.52 -0.35 7.68
C LEU A 25 23.87 1.00 8.01
N PHE A 26 24.63 1.92 8.59
CA PHE A 26 24.13 3.24 8.95
C PHE A 26 24.03 4.14 7.73
N ASP A 27 22.99 4.95 7.73
CA ASP A 27 22.84 6.07 6.81
C ASP A 27 22.43 7.30 7.64
N GLN A 28 23.12 8.41 7.40
CA GLN A 28 22.84 9.69 8.06
C GLN A 28 21.60 10.38 7.47
N LEU A 29 21.23 10.06 6.22
CA LEU A 29 20.11 10.67 5.50
C LEU A 29 18.81 9.89 5.75
N ARG A 30 18.44 9.80 7.03
CA ARG A 30 17.16 9.30 7.52
C ARG A 30 16.49 10.35 8.39
N ASP A 31 15.17 10.33 8.44
CA ASP A 31 14.43 11.27 9.28
C ASP A 31 14.81 11.09 10.77
N GLN A 32 15.17 12.19 11.41
CA GLN A 32 15.63 12.21 12.80
C GLN A 32 14.48 12.01 13.79
N ALA A 33 13.25 12.41 13.44
CA ALA A 33 12.07 12.18 14.27
C ALA A 33 11.63 10.71 14.28
N HIS A 34 12.05 9.94 13.27
CA HIS A 34 11.66 8.56 13.04
C HIS A 34 12.66 7.52 13.55
N GLN A 35 13.72 7.95 14.23
CA GLN A 35 14.65 7.03 14.88
C GLN A 35 13.97 6.26 16.03
N PRO A 36 14.42 5.04 16.37
CA PRO A 36 13.87 4.29 17.50
C PRO A 36 13.87 5.12 18.78
N PRO A 37 12.79 5.07 19.58
CA PRO A 37 11.71 4.08 19.56
C PRO A 37 10.45 4.51 18.79
N ALA A 38 10.58 5.32 17.73
CA ALA A 38 9.45 5.64 16.84
C ALA A 38 8.90 4.38 16.14
N VAL A 39 7.59 4.37 15.90
CA VAL A 39 6.87 3.28 15.22
C VAL A 39 6.54 3.77 13.82
N VAL A 40 6.94 3.02 12.80
CA VAL A 40 6.66 3.35 11.40
C VAL A 40 5.18 3.62 11.18
N ASP A 41 4.87 4.59 10.34
CA ASP A 41 3.50 4.80 9.85
C ASP A 41 3.30 4.16 8.49
N LEU A 42 2.62 3.02 8.46
CA LEU A 42 2.34 2.32 7.21
C LEU A 42 1.36 3.08 6.31
N ASN A 43 0.73 4.16 6.78
CA ASN A 43 -0.13 5.04 6.01
C ASN A 43 0.36 6.51 5.99
N PHE A 44 1.68 6.70 6.13
CA PHE A 44 2.30 8.02 6.26
C PHE A 44 1.93 9.00 5.14
N SER A 45 1.62 10.23 5.54
CA SER A 45 1.09 11.28 4.66
C SER A 45 2.02 12.49 4.53
N SER A 46 3.33 12.31 4.71
CA SER A 46 4.39 13.36 4.70
C SER A 46 4.49 14.27 5.93
N SER A 47 3.62 14.09 6.92
CA SER A 47 3.71 14.78 8.20
C SER A 47 3.31 13.84 9.34
N ASP A 48 4.00 13.95 10.47
CA ASP A 48 3.62 13.25 11.68
C ASP A 48 2.25 13.71 12.19
N ASP A 49 1.51 12.76 12.77
CA ASP A 49 0.28 13.03 13.50
C ASP A 49 0.47 12.80 15.01
N THR A 50 -0.56 13.10 15.79
CA THR A 50 -0.52 12.97 17.26
C THR A 50 -0.93 11.57 17.76
N THR A 51 -0.91 10.55 16.90
CA THR A 51 -1.34 9.18 17.21
C THR A 51 -0.35 8.51 18.16
N GLY A 52 -0.84 8.04 19.31
CA GLY A 52 -0.02 7.29 20.27
C GLY A 52 0.49 5.96 19.70
N LYS A 53 1.65 5.48 20.18
CA LYS A 53 2.34 4.27 19.68
C LYS A 53 1.45 3.04 19.57
N ASP A 54 0.68 2.72 20.61
CA ASP A 54 -0.21 1.55 20.61
C ASP A 54 -1.34 1.67 19.58
N GLN A 55 -1.82 2.89 19.34
CA GLN A 55 -2.82 3.15 18.31
C GLN A 55 -2.19 3.05 16.91
N ARG A 56 -0.97 3.56 16.72
CA ARG A 56 -0.21 3.42 15.47
C ARG A 56 0.02 1.95 15.12
N MET A 57 0.47 1.14 16.08
CA MET A 57 0.67 -0.30 15.88
C MET A 57 -0.63 -1.01 15.47
N ARG A 58 -1.76 -0.70 16.14
CA ARG A 58 -3.07 -1.26 15.76
C ARG A 58 -3.49 -0.85 14.35
N ARG A 59 -3.33 0.42 13.98
CA ARG A 59 -3.63 0.93 12.63
C ARG A 59 -2.77 0.24 11.58
N ASN A 60 -1.47 0.09 11.83
CA ASN A 60 -0.55 -0.62 10.94
C ASN A 60 -1.01 -2.05 10.67
N LEU A 61 -1.44 -2.79 11.71
CA LEU A 61 -1.98 -4.14 11.51
C LEU A 61 -3.28 -4.13 10.70
N THR A 62 -4.15 -3.15 10.93
CA THR A 62 -5.39 -2.98 10.14
C THR A 62 -5.09 -2.64 8.68
N ILE A 63 -4.11 -1.78 8.42
CA ILE A 63 -3.59 -1.47 7.09
C ILE A 63 -3.05 -2.75 6.44
N MET A 64 -2.23 -3.52 7.13
CA MET A 64 -1.71 -4.78 6.60
C MET A 64 -2.79 -5.77 6.22
N TYR A 65 -3.80 -5.98 7.08
CA TYR A 65 -4.96 -6.80 6.73
C TYR A 65 -5.65 -6.26 5.48
N ARG A 66 -5.91 -4.95 5.41
CA ARG A 66 -6.58 -4.34 4.28
C ARG A 66 -5.80 -4.56 2.98
N GLN A 67 -4.50 -4.29 2.98
CA GLN A 67 -3.67 -4.38 1.79
C GLN A 67 -3.47 -5.83 1.36
N MET A 68 -3.13 -6.75 2.26
CA MET A 68 -2.86 -8.15 1.94
C MET A 68 -4.13 -8.98 1.66
N VAL A 69 -5.27 -8.61 2.27
CA VAL A 69 -6.50 -9.42 2.22
C VAL A 69 -7.58 -8.75 1.38
N SER A 70 -8.01 -7.55 1.75
CA SER A 70 -9.19 -6.90 1.15
C SER A 70 -8.89 -6.33 -0.24
N ASN A 71 -7.75 -5.64 -0.38
CA ASN A 71 -7.31 -4.95 -1.58
C ASN A 71 -6.40 -5.80 -2.46
N SER A 72 -6.22 -7.08 -2.16
CA SER A 72 -5.36 -8.01 -2.92
C SER A 72 -6.02 -9.38 -3.12
N LYS A 73 -7.28 -9.39 -3.55
CA LYS A 73 -8.00 -10.66 -3.74
C LYS A 73 -7.66 -11.37 -5.04
N THR A 74 -7.05 -10.67 -5.99
CA THR A 74 -6.70 -11.16 -7.33
C THR A 74 -5.27 -10.75 -7.68
N PRO A 75 -4.64 -11.39 -8.68
CA PRO A 75 -3.26 -11.07 -9.05
C PRO A 75 -3.09 -9.61 -9.46
N ARG A 76 -4.01 -9.07 -10.28
CA ARG A 76 -3.94 -7.67 -10.75
C ARG A 76 -4.10 -6.64 -9.62
N LEU A 77 -4.84 -6.97 -8.57
CA LEU A 77 -4.95 -6.10 -7.40
C LEU A 77 -3.67 -6.10 -6.54
N PHE A 78 -2.92 -7.22 -6.54
CA PHE A 78 -1.68 -7.35 -5.78
C PHE A 78 -0.46 -6.80 -6.54
N PHE A 79 -0.27 -7.22 -7.79
CA PHE A 79 0.89 -6.87 -8.62
C PHE A 79 0.73 -5.57 -9.41
N GLY A 80 -0.50 -5.09 -9.61
CA GLY A 80 -0.79 -3.92 -10.42
C GLY A 80 -1.19 -4.24 -11.86
N SER A 81 -1.34 -3.16 -12.63
CA SER A 81 -1.74 -3.18 -14.03
C SER A 81 -0.62 -3.74 -14.92
N PRO A 82 -0.96 -4.32 -16.08
CA PRO A 82 0.05 -4.70 -17.06
C PRO A 82 0.87 -3.49 -17.53
N TYR A 83 2.18 -3.69 -17.69
CA TYR A 83 3.08 -2.76 -18.37
C TYR A 83 3.82 -3.50 -19.48
N ARG A 84 3.65 -3.04 -20.73
CA ARG A 84 4.23 -3.67 -21.92
C ARG A 84 5.07 -2.68 -22.72
N ARG A 85 5.85 -3.22 -23.64
CA ARG A 85 6.63 -2.41 -24.57
C ARG A 85 5.71 -1.49 -25.37
N GLY A 86 5.94 -0.18 -25.23
CA GLY A 86 5.18 0.86 -25.93
C GLY A 86 4.02 1.44 -25.11
N ASP A 87 3.78 0.93 -23.90
CA ASP A 87 2.85 1.56 -22.96
C ASP A 87 3.48 2.82 -22.35
N GLU A 88 2.63 3.75 -21.95
CA GLU A 88 3.02 4.90 -21.14
C GLU A 88 3.38 4.47 -19.72
N PRO A 89 4.28 5.19 -19.03
CA PRO A 89 4.66 4.88 -17.66
C PRO A 89 3.46 4.97 -16.70
N ASN A 90 3.62 4.36 -15.52
CA ASN A 90 2.64 4.36 -14.42
C ASN A 90 1.25 3.80 -14.80
N PRO A 91 1.16 2.54 -15.29
CA PRO A 91 -0.12 1.94 -15.69
C PRO A 91 -1.07 1.62 -14.52
N GLY A 92 -0.60 1.77 -13.27
CA GLY A 92 -1.35 1.54 -12.05
C GLY A 92 -0.67 0.52 -11.15
N SER A 93 -0.24 0.99 -9.97
CA SER A 93 0.48 0.18 -8.98
C SER A 93 -0.39 -0.89 -8.32
N GLY A 94 0.26 -1.96 -7.85
CA GLY A 94 -0.37 -2.93 -6.97
C GLY A 94 -0.71 -2.36 -5.59
N SER A 95 -1.50 -3.10 -4.81
CA SER A 95 -1.87 -2.71 -3.45
C SER A 95 -0.65 -2.47 -2.55
N ILE A 96 0.32 -3.38 -2.56
CA ILE A 96 1.50 -3.36 -1.66
C ILE A 96 2.53 -2.33 -2.09
N GLU A 97 2.73 -2.16 -3.40
CA GLU A 97 3.57 -1.11 -3.99
C GLU A 97 3.11 0.29 -3.58
N ASN A 98 1.79 0.50 -3.57
CA ASN A 98 1.18 1.74 -3.12
C ASN A 98 1.28 1.88 -1.59
N ILE A 99 0.65 0.97 -0.84
CA ILE A 99 0.70 0.94 0.63
C ILE A 99 0.92 -0.50 1.07
N PRO A 100 1.96 -0.79 1.89
CA PRO A 100 2.73 0.17 2.70
C PRO A 100 4.11 0.57 2.12
N HIS A 101 4.50 0.08 0.94
CA HIS A 101 5.82 0.35 0.36
C HIS A 101 6.12 1.86 0.25
N GLY A 102 5.28 2.64 -0.46
CA GLY A 102 5.45 4.08 -0.60
C GLY A 102 5.58 4.83 0.74
N PRO A 103 4.65 4.63 1.70
CA PRO A 103 4.75 5.21 3.04
C PRO A 103 6.04 4.90 3.79
N VAL A 104 6.55 3.65 3.74
CA VAL A 104 7.80 3.31 4.44
C VAL A 104 9.01 4.03 3.81
N HIS A 105 9.02 4.20 2.48
CA HIS A 105 10.01 5.02 1.80
C HIS A 105 10.03 6.46 2.31
N VAL A 106 8.86 7.13 2.26
CA VAL A 106 8.72 8.53 2.65
C VAL A 106 8.95 8.73 4.15
N TRP A 107 8.50 7.80 4.98
CA TRP A 107 8.74 7.84 6.43
C TRP A 107 10.23 7.66 6.76
N THR A 108 10.98 6.86 6.01
CA THR A 108 12.39 6.63 6.34
C THR A 108 13.33 7.74 5.83
N GLY A 109 13.02 8.35 4.68
CA GLY A 109 13.85 9.40 4.06
C GLY A 109 13.94 10.67 4.90
N ASP A 110 15.08 11.37 4.83
CA ASP A 110 15.29 12.60 5.59
C ASP A 110 14.51 13.78 4.98
N SER A 111 13.49 14.23 5.70
CA SER A 111 12.63 15.34 5.31
C SER A 111 13.33 16.69 5.18
N THR A 112 14.58 16.81 5.67
CA THR A 112 15.40 18.02 5.53
C THR A 112 16.22 18.06 4.24
N GLN A 113 16.29 16.94 3.50
CA GLN A 113 16.98 16.87 2.21
C GLN A 113 16.09 17.41 1.08
N PRO A 114 16.68 17.99 0.02
CA PRO A 114 15.94 18.63 -1.06
C PRO A 114 14.92 17.72 -1.75
N ASN A 115 15.19 16.41 -1.81
CA ASN A 115 14.34 15.44 -2.49
C ASN A 115 13.90 14.27 -1.59
N LEU A 116 14.01 14.41 -0.26
CA LEU A 116 13.78 13.34 0.73
C LEU A 116 14.79 12.19 0.67
N GLU A 117 16.04 12.47 0.29
CA GLU A 117 17.10 11.47 0.26
C GLU A 117 17.32 10.82 1.65
N ASN A 118 17.75 9.56 1.73
CA ASN A 118 17.89 8.62 0.61
C ASN A 118 16.56 7.86 0.37
N MET A 119 15.98 7.25 1.40
CA MET A 119 14.82 6.35 1.24
C MET A 119 13.57 7.00 0.62
N GLY A 120 13.38 8.31 0.74
CA GLY A 120 12.18 9.00 0.26
C GLY A 120 12.15 9.29 -1.25
N ASN A 121 13.17 8.87 -2.00
CA ASN A 121 13.23 9.04 -3.45
C ASN A 121 13.87 7.85 -4.18
N PHE A 122 13.28 7.40 -5.28
CA PHE A 122 13.74 6.21 -6.00
C PHE A 122 15.18 6.30 -6.52
N TYR A 123 15.67 7.48 -6.94
CA TYR A 123 17.05 7.57 -7.45
C TYR A 123 18.12 7.41 -6.36
N SER A 124 17.75 7.63 -5.09
CA SER A 124 18.67 7.62 -3.95
C SER A 124 18.38 6.52 -2.94
N ALA A 125 17.18 5.91 -2.95
CA ALA A 125 16.77 4.93 -1.95
C ALA A 125 17.75 3.77 -1.80
N GLY A 126 18.26 3.22 -2.91
CA GLY A 126 19.22 2.11 -2.88
C GLY A 126 20.60 2.45 -2.28
N ARG A 127 20.87 3.72 -1.96
CA ARG A 127 22.08 4.17 -1.25
C ARG A 127 22.01 3.89 0.25
N ASP A 128 20.80 3.81 0.81
CA ASP A 128 20.59 3.42 2.21
C ASP A 128 20.55 1.89 2.33
N PRO A 129 21.42 1.25 3.15
CA PRO A 129 21.38 -0.19 3.36
C PRO A 129 20.05 -0.75 3.86
N ILE A 130 19.19 0.06 4.51
CA ILE A 130 17.86 -0.39 4.97
C ILE A 130 16.89 -0.64 3.82
N PHE A 131 17.12 -0.05 2.64
CA PHE A 131 16.34 -0.28 1.42
C PHE A 131 16.18 -1.78 1.13
N TYR A 132 17.28 -2.52 1.19
CA TYR A 132 17.29 -3.96 0.94
C TYR A 132 16.57 -4.74 2.04
N GLY A 133 16.61 -4.27 3.29
CA GLY A 133 15.82 -4.82 4.39
C GLY A 133 14.32 -4.58 4.21
N HIS A 134 13.93 -3.39 3.74
CA HIS A 134 12.55 -3.05 3.39
C HIS A 134 12.03 -3.93 2.24
N HIS A 135 12.72 -3.96 1.10
CA HIS A 135 12.32 -4.76 -0.06
C HIS A 135 12.38 -6.27 0.21
N SER A 136 13.26 -6.74 1.09
CA SER A 136 13.24 -8.13 1.56
C SER A 136 11.93 -8.47 2.28
N ASN A 137 11.31 -7.55 3.02
CA ASN A 137 9.96 -7.79 3.57
C ASN A 137 8.87 -7.70 2.50
N ILE A 138 9.01 -6.81 1.50
CA ILE A 138 8.08 -6.75 0.36
C ILE A 138 8.06 -8.08 -0.42
N ASP A 139 9.24 -8.65 -0.69
CA ASP A 139 9.37 -9.97 -1.33
C ASP A 139 8.79 -11.10 -0.45
N ARG A 140 9.04 -11.06 0.87
CA ARG A 140 8.39 -11.97 1.83
C ARG A 140 6.87 -11.89 1.73
N LEU A 141 6.30 -10.69 1.61
CA LEU A 141 4.85 -10.51 1.53
C LEU A 141 4.26 -11.13 0.26
N TRP A 142 4.96 -11.17 -0.87
CA TRP A 142 4.50 -11.93 -2.03
C TRP A 142 4.33 -13.42 -1.68
N SER A 143 5.32 -14.00 -1.02
CA SER A 143 5.25 -15.40 -0.57
C SER A 143 4.09 -15.63 0.41
N VAL A 144 3.91 -14.74 1.40
CA VAL A 144 2.80 -14.80 2.35
C VAL A 144 1.44 -14.66 1.65
N TRP A 145 1.30 -13.74 0.70
CA TRP A 145 0.03 -13.49 0.00
C TRP A 145 -0.50 -14.74 -0.70
N LYS A 146 0.40 -15.55 -1.29
CA LYS A 146 0.04 -16.81 -1.95
C LYS A 146 -0.52 -17.86 -0.99
N THR A 147 -0.13 -17.83 0.29
CA THR A 147 -0.63 -18.79 1.30
C THR A 147 -2.03 -18.45 1.81
N LEU A 148 -2.53 -17.23 1.57
CA LEU A 148 -3.86 -16.79 2.02
C LEU A 148 -5.02 -17.39 1.21
N GLY A 149 -4.72 -18.18 0.18
CA GLY A 149 -5.68 -18.91 -0.63
C GLY A 149 -6.61 -18.03 -1.47
N GLY A 150 -7.67 -18.64 -2.01
CA GLY A 150 -8.60 -17.99 -2.94
C GLY A 150 -7.97 -17.79 -4.32
N ARG A 151 -8.17 -16.61 -4.91
CA ARG A 151 -7.65 -16.25 -6.25
C ARG A 151 -6.28 -15.57 -6.20
N ARG A 152 -5.51 -15.83 -5.13
CA ARG A 152 -4.18 -15.26 -4.89
C ARG A 152 -3.10 -16.16 -5.48
N GLN A 153 -2.84 -15.95 -6.76
CA GLN A 153 -1.92 -16.76 -7.56
C GLN A 153 -1.05 -15.84 -8.40
N ASP A 154 0.08 -16.35 -8.86
CA ASP A 154 0.98 -15.61 -9.74
C ASP A 154 0.29 -15.28 -11.07
N ILE A 155 0.73 -14.21 -11.73
CA ILE A 155 0.25 -13.83 -13.05
C ILE A 155 0.72 -14.88 -14.07
N THR A 156 -0.21 -15.40 -14.87
CA THR A 156 0.05 -16.40 -15.91
C THR A 156 0.15 -15.81 -17.32
N ASP A 157 0.03 -14.49 -17.44
CA ASP A 157 0.15 -13.74 -18.69
C ASP A 157 1.56 -13.93 -19.30
N PRO A 158 1.70 -14.46 -20.53
CA PRO A 158 2.99 -14.66 -21.16
C PRO A 158 3.84 -13.39 -21.23
N ASP A 159 3.24 -12.23 -21.46
CA ASP A 159 3.98 -10.96 -21.54
C ASP A 159 4.65 -10.62 -20.21
N TYR A 160 3.98 -10.92 -19.10
CA TYR A 160 4.54 -10.76 -17.76
C TYR A 160 5.63 -11.81 -17.48
N LEU A 161 5.38 -13.06 -17.84
CA LEU A 161 6.28 -14.18 -17.60
C LEU A 161 7.57 -14.13 -18.43
N ASP A 162 7.51 -13.58 -19.64
CA ASP A 162 8.66 -13.41 -20.55
C ASP A 162 9.33 -12.04 -20.44
N ALA A 163 8.77 -11.11 -19.66
CA ALA A 163 9.47 -9.89 -19.30
C ALA A 163 10.84 -10.23 -18.70
N SER A 164 11.87 -9.54 -19.19
CA SER A 164 13.26 -9.85 -18.85
C SER A 164 14.02 -8.62 -18.40
N PHE A 165 14.89 -8.81 -17.43
CA PHE A 165 15.72 -7.78 -16.82
C PHE A 165 17.20 -8.17 -16.91
N LEU A 166 18.08 -7.18 -16.83
CA LEU A 166 19.54 -7.38 -16.85
C LEU A 166 20.10 -6.98 -15.50
N PHE A 167 20.87 -7.87 -14.88
CA PHE A 167 21.58 -7.62 -13.64
C PHE A 167 23.04 -8.05 -13.78
N TYR A 168 23.92 -7.44 -13.00
CA TYR A 168 25.25 -7.99 -12.76
C TYR A 168 25.17 -9.02 -11.63
N ASP A 169 25.78 -10.18 -11.83
CA ASP A 169 25.93 -11.21 -10.80
C ASP A 169 27.13 -10.92 -9.87
N GLU A 170 27.38 -11.80 -8.91
CA GLU A 170 28.50 -11.67 -7.96
C GLU A 170 29.89 -11.78 -8.60
N ASN A 171 29.97 -12.28 -9.84
CA ASN A 171 31.21 -12.39 -10.62
C ASN A 171 31.38 -11.22 -11.60
N GLY A 172 30.51 -10.19 -11.51
CA GLY A 172 30.50 -9.04 -12.40
C GLY A 172 30.07 -9.37 -13.83
N GLN A 173 29.37 -10.48 -14.04
CA GLN A 173 28.84 -10.87 -15.35
C GLN A 173 27.41 -10.35 -15.53
N MET A 174 27.10 -9.85 -16.72
CA MET A 174 25.74 -9.43 -17.05
C MET A 174 24.88 -10.65 -17.36
N VAL A 175 23.82 -10.84 -16.57
CA VAL A 175 22.88 -11.96 -16.69
C VAL A 175 21.49 -11.42 -17.04
N ARG A 176 20.83 -12.09 -18.00
CA ARG A 176 19.43 -11.86 -18.30
C ARG A 176 18.56 -12.82 -17.51
N VAL A 177 17.63 -12.28 -16.73
CA VAL A 177 16.64 -13.04 -15.96
C VAL A 177 15.24 -12.79 -16.50
N ARG A 178 14.31 -13.72 -16.29
CA ARG A 178 12.89 -13.56 -16.63
C ARG A 178 12.03 -13.66 -15.39
N THR A 179 10.89 -12.97 -15.39
CA THR A 179 9.93 -13.02 -14.27
C THR A 179 9.47 -14.43 -13.93
N ARG A 180 9.28 -15.30 -14.93
CA ARG A 180 8.87 -16.70 -14.70
C ARG A 180 9.83 -17.50 -13.82
N ASP A 181 11.11 -17.12 -13.80
CA ASP A 181 12.16 -17.86 -13.10
C ASP A 181 12.25 -17.45 -11.62
N CYS A 182 11.57 -16.38 -11.19
CA CYS A 182 11.56 -15.91 -9.80
C CYS A 182 10.24 -16.14 -9.04
N LEU A 183 9.24 -16.80 -9.65
CA LEU A 183 7.95 -17.05 -9.00
C LEU A 183 8.06 -17.96 -7.76
N ASP A 184 9.11 -18.77 -7.70
CA ASP A 184 9.39 -19.72 -6.61
C ASP A 184 10.77 -19.43 -6.02
N HIS A 185 10.79 -18.72 -4.90
CA HIS A 185 12.00 -18.34 -4.19
C HIS A 185 12.85 -19.54 -3.73
N THR A 186 12.24 -20.74 -3.57
CA THR A 186 12.99 -21.95 -3.20
C THR A 186 13.92 -22.43 -4.31
N LYS A 187 13.55 -22.20 -5.58
CA LYS A 187 14.41 -22.47 -6.74
C LYS A 187 15.56 -21.48 -6.87
N LEU A 188 15.40 -20.29 -6.28
CA LEU A 188 16.45 -19.29 -6.12
C LEU A 188 17.34 -19.55 -4.89
N GLY A 189 17.06 -20.62 -4.14
CA GLY A 189 17.91 -21.07 -3.04
C GLY A 189 17.71 -20.33 -1.72
N TYR A 190 16.57 -19.64 -1.52
CA TYR A 190 16.27 -18.97 -0.25
C TYR A 190 14.84 -19.20 0.24
N VAL A 191 14.64 -19.00 1.54
CA VAL A 191 13.33 -18.95 2.21
C VAL A 191 13.39 -17.90 3.32
N TYR A 192 12.22 -17.45 3.77
CA TYR A 192 12.11 -16.57 4.94
C TYR A 192 11.97 -17.39 6.21
N GLN A 193 12.50 -16.86 7.31
CA GLN A 193 12.21 -17.41 8.63
C GLN A 193 10.72 -17.27 8.93
N ASP A 194 10.11 -18.35 9.42
CA ASP A 194 8.74 -18.31 9.91
C ASP A 194 8.64 -17.44 11.15
N VAL A 195 7.79 -16.41 11.05
CA VAL A 195 7.48 -15.46 12.13
C VAL A 195 5.97 -15.28 12.19
N GLU A 196 5.46 -14.87 13.35
CA GLU A 196 4.04 -14.60 13.51
C GLU A 196 3.55 -13.52 12.55
N ILE A 197 2.31 -13.69 12.07
CA ILE A 197 1.63 -12.79 11.14
C ILE A 197 0.41 -12.18 11.87
N PRO A 198 0.64 -11.20 12.78
CA PRO A 198 -0.39 -10.73 13.71
C PRO A 198 -1.56 -10.01 13.03
N TRP A 199 -1.35 -9.47 11.82
CA TRP A 199 -2.37 -8.75 11.08
C TRP A 199 -3.46 -9.64 10.48
N LEU A 200 -3.31 -10.98 10.45
CA LEU A 200 -4.33 -11.89 9.92
C LEU A 200 -5.71 -11.73 10.59
N ASN A 201 -5.72 -11.31 11.86
CA ASN A 201 -6.93 -11.11 12.66
C ASN A 201 -7.36 -9.63 12.79
N SER A 202 -6.67 -8.70 12.12
CA SER A 202 -6.85 -7.25 12.24
C SER A 202 -7.83 -6.69 11.22
N LYS A 203 -8.97 -7.36 11.03
CA LYS A 203 -9.99 -6.91 10.09
C LYS A 203 -10.60 -5.56 10.55
N PRO A 204 -10.70 -4.55 9.66
CA PRO A 204 -11.34 -3.27 10.00
C PRO A 204 -12.79 -3.45 10.45
N LYS A 205 -13.23 -2.61 11.40
CA LYS A 205 -14.60 -2.66 11.94
C LYS A 205 -15.42 -1.45 11.45
N PRO A 206 -16.69 -1.63 11.07
CA PRO A 206 -17.50 -0.49 10.61
C PRO A 206 -17.67 0.51 11.73
N ARG A 207 -17.50 1.81 11.43
CA ARG A 207 -17.58 2.88 12.45
C ARG A 207 -18.93 2.92 13.15
N VAL A 208 -20.00 2.75 12.37
CA VAL A 208 -21.37 2.62 12.87
C VAL A 208 -21.85 1.21 12.61
N SER A 209 -22.35 0.52 13.64
CA SER A 209 -22.91 -0.82 13.47
C SER A 209 -24.07 -0.81 12.48
N SER A 210 -24.27 -1.91 11.76
CA SER A 210 -25.37 -2.04 10.78
C SER A 210 -26.76 -1.78 11.40
N ALA A 211 -26.94 -2.10 12.69
CA ALA A 211 -28.14 -1.81 13.45
C ALA A 211 -28.34 -0.30 13.67
N LEU A 212 -27.31 0.40 14.18
CA LEU A 212 -27.34 1.85 14.38
C LEU A 212 -27.53 2.63 13.07
N ARG A 213 -26.98 2.13 11.97
CA ARG A 213 -27.14 2.73 10.63
C ARG A 213 -28.58 2.63 10.11
N LYS A 214 -29.26 1.50 10.36
CA LYS A 214 -30.70 1.35 10.04
C LYS A 214 -31.56 2.33 10.85
N LEU A 215 -31.27 2.50 12.14
CA LEU A 215 -31.94 3.49 12.99
C LEU A 215 -31.71 4.93 12.51
N LYS A 216 -30.46 5.30 12.17
CA LYS A 216 -30.15 6.63 11.60
C LYS A 216 -30.83 6.88 10.26
N LYS A 217 -30.92 5.87 9.38
CA LYS A 217 -31.65 6.01 8.09
C LYS A 217 -33.16 6.21 8.26
N LEU A 218 -33.77 5.65 9.31
CA LEU A 218 -35.16 5.98 9.65
C LEU A 218 -35.30 7.45 10.12
N GLY A 219 -34.31 8.00 10.82
CA GLY A 219 -34.33 9.39 11.31
C GLY A 219 -33.95 10.45 10.26
N LYS A 220 -33.11 10.13 9.27
CA LYS A 220 -32.66 11.04 8.20
C LYS A 220 -33.60 11.16 7.00
N ALA A 221 -34.75 10.49 6.98
CA ALA A 221 -35.72 10.55 5.87
C ALA A 221 -36.27 11.97 5.56
N ASN A 222 -35.92 12.99 6.37
CA ASN A 222 -36.41 14.38 6.26
C ASN A 222 -35.35 15.44 5.89
N ALA A 223 -34.16 15.07 5.44
CA ALA A 223 -33.16 16.04 4.98
C ALA A 223 -32.82 15.82 3.51
N ALA A 224 -33.28 16.72 2.65
CA ALA A 224 -32.88 16.78 1.25
C ALA A 224 -31.42 17.24 1.17
N GLU A 225 -30.49 16.34 0.83
CA GLU A 225 -29.12 16.71 0.52
C GLU A 225 -29.04 17.23 -0.93
N THR A 226 -28.42 18.40 -1.08
CA THR A 226 -28.21 19.09 -2.35
C THR A 226 -27.32 18.24 -3.26
N HIS A 227 -27.95 17.53 -4.19
CA HIS A 227 -27.23 16.71 -5.17
C HIS A 227 -26.64 17.61 -6.25
N VAL A 228 -25.31 17.73 -6.31
CA VAL A 228 -24.64 18.15 -7.55
C VAL A 228 -24.73 16.98 -8.52
N ALA A 229 -25.72 17.03 -9.41
CA ALA A 229 -25.81 16.12 -10.54
C ALA A 229 -24.73 16.50 -11.57
N LEU A 230 -23.50 16.03 -11.35
CA LEU A 230 -22.40 16.22 -12.29
C LEU A 230 -22.64 15.41 -13.56
N ARG A 231 -23.06 16.10 -14.61
CA ARG A 231 -23.07 15.59 -15.99
C ARG A 231 -21.64 15.63 -16.52
N ARG A 232 -21.12 14.46 -16.91
CA ARG A 232 -19.81 14.20 -17.56
C ARG A 232 -18.58 14.36 -16.66
N PHE A 233 -18.04 13.22 -16.23
CA PHE A 233 -16.71 13.08 -15.66
C PHE A 233 -15.66 13.33 -16.75
N CYS A 234 -14.95 14.46 -16.71
CA CYS A 234 -13.74 14.61 -17.53
C CYS A 234 -12.55 15.22 -16.79
N GLN A 235 -12.73 15.93 -15.66
CA GLN A 235 -11.59 16.36 -14.85
C GLN A 235 -12.08 16.81 -13.46
N LEU A 236 -11.47 16.27 -12.40
CA LEU A 236 -11.73 16.66 -11.02
C LEU A 236 -10.40 17.05 -10.39
N SER A 237 -10.26 18.30 -9.96
CA SER A 237 -9.05 18.76 -9.28
C SER A 237 -9.26 18.71 -7.77
N LEU A 238 -8.41 17.96 -7.08
CA LEU A 238 -8.39 17.90 -5.62
C LEU A 238 -7.43 18.97 -5.08
N THR A 239 -7.80 20.24 -5.19
CA THR A 239 -6.91 21.35 -4.77
C THR A 239 -7.02 21.68 -3.29
N VAL A 240 -8.20 21.57 -2.66
CA VAL A 240 -8.38 21.66 -1.19
C VAL A 240 -9.69 20.96 -0.75
N GLY A 241 -9.62 20.07 0.24
CA GLY A 241 -10.78 19.52 0.94
C GLY A 241 -11.13 18.07 0.59
N PHE A 242 -12.42 17.71 0.72
CA PHE A 242 -12.93 16.37 0.41
C PHE A 242 -13.87 16.42 -0.79
N LEU A 243 -13.75 15.44 -1.68
CA LEU A 243 -14.67 15.25 -2.80
C LEU A 243 -15.65 14.11 -2.46
N LYS A 244 -16.95 14.37 -2.61
CA LYS A 244 -18.00 13.35 -2.48
C LYS A 244 -18.65 13.11 -3.83
N VAL A 245 -18.63 11.86 -4.30
CA VAL A 245 -19.23 11.45 -5.57
C VAL A 245 -20.09 10.21 -5.36
N MET A 246 -21.26 10.21 -5.98
CA MET A 246 -22.13 9.03 -6.05
C MET A 246 -21.70 8.16 -7.23
N VAL A 247 -21.18 6.97 -6.94
CA VAL A 247 -20.78 5.99 -7.96
C VAL A 247 -21.86 4.91 -8.09
N LYS A 248 -22.37 4.72 -9.31
CA LYS A 248 -23.39 3.69 -9.57
C LYS A 248 -22.73 2.31 -9.54
N ARG A 249 -23.24 1.43 -8.67
CA ARG A 249 -22.82 0.03 -8.63
C ARG A 249 -23.34 -0.74 -9.84
N PRO A 250 -22.53 -1.60 -10.47
CA PRO A 250 -22.93 -2.36 -11.66
C PRO A 250 -24.00 -3.41 -11.34
N LYS A 251 -23.92 -4.06 -10.18
CA LYS A 251 -24.87 -5.09 -9.75
C LYS A 251 -25.12 -5.05 -8.25
N ASN A 252 -26.40 -5.00 -7.87
CA ASN A 252 -26.85 -5.06 -6.48
C ASN A 252 -27.26 -6.50 -6.10
N LYS A 253 -27.28 -6.78 -4.78
CA LYS A 253 -27.73 -8.08 -4.21
C LYS A 253 -27.04 -9.32 -4.79
N ARG A 254 -25.71 -9.24 -5.02
CA ARG A 254 -24.89 -10.39 -5.43
C ARG A 254 -24.89 -11.49 -4.37
N SER A 255 -25.03 -12.74 -4.82
CA SER A 255 -24.87 -13.96 -4.02
C SER A 255 -23.42 -14.13 -3.55
N LYS A 256 -23.19 -15.07 -2.62
CA LYS A 256 -21.82 -15.38 -2.16
C LYS A 256 -20.95 -15.89 -3.31
N ARG A 257 -21.47 -16.82 -4.11
CA ARG A 257 -20.79 -17.37 -5.29
C ARG A 257 -20.35 -16.29 -6.27
N GLU A 258 -21.24 -15.36 -6.61
CA GLU A 258 -20.92 -14.25 -7.52
C GLU A 258 -19.84 -13.31 -6.99
N LYS A 259 -19.72 -13.16 -5.66
CA LYS A 259 -18.67 -12.36 -5.02
C LYS A 259 -17.34 -13.10 -4.99
N ASP A 260 -17.38 -14.43 -4.83
CA ASP A 260 -16.18 -15.26 -4.80
C ASP A 260 -15.57 -15.37 -6.21
N GLU A 261 -16.41 -15.45 -7.25
CA GLU A 261 -16.02 -15.49 -8.67
C GLU A 261 -15.52 -14.12 -9.17
N VAL A 262 -16.25 -13.03 -8.87
CA VAL A 262 -15.96 -11.69 -9.40
C VAL A 262 -15.83 -10.69 -8.25
N GLU A 263 -14.66 -10.05 -8.16
CA GLU A 263 -14.48 -8.94 -7.22
C GLU A 263 -15.10 -7.67 -7.79
N GLU A 264 -15.82 -6.91 -6.96
CA GLU A 264 -16.34 -5.58 -7.35
C GLU A 264 -15.30 -4.55 -6.91
N ILE A 265 -14.66 -3.93 -7.88
CA ILE A 265 -13.57 -2.99 -7.67
C ILE A 265 -14.06 -1.56 -7.93
N LEU A 266 -13.60 -0.62 -7.10
CA LEU A 266 -13.69 0.80 -7.38
C LEU A 266 -12.42 1.18 -8.14
N VAL A 267 -12.58 1.81 -9.31
CA VAL A 267 -11.46 2.30 -10.12
C VAL A 267 -11.51 3.82 -10.11
N ILE A 268 -10.39 4.43 -9.73
CA ILE A 268 -10.13 5.85 -9.88
C ILE A 268 -9.03 5.94 -10.93
N ASP A 269 -9.35 6.53 -12.07
CA ASP A 269 -8.50 6.54 -13.27
C ASP A 269 -8.26 7.99 -13.72
N GLY A 270 -7.23 8.21 -14.53
CA GLY A 270 -6.83 9.52 -15.01
C GLY A 270 -6.34 10.44 -13.89
N ILE A 271 -5.59 9.89 -12.93
CA ILE A 271 -4.95 10.69 -11.87
C ILE A 271 -3.73 11.38 -12.49
N GLU A 272 -3.80 12.71 -12.57
CA GLU A 272 -2.70 13.55 -13.05
C GLU A 272 -2.05 14.24 -11.86
N LEU A 273 -0.72 14.17 -11.78
CA LEU A 273 0.10 14.76 -10.72
C LEU A 273 1.19 15.63 -11.30
N ASP A 274 1.59 16.66 -10.56
CA ASP A 274 2.82 17.39 -10.84
C ASP A 274 4.03 16.48 -10.59
N ARG A 275 5.05 16.59 -11.45
CA ARG A 275 6.30 15.82 -11.31
C ARG A 275 7.01 16.15 -10.01
N ASP A 276 7.73 15.18 -9.47
CA ASP A 276 8.53 15.27 -8.25
C ASP A 276 7.76 15.57 -6.96
N VAL A 277 6.42 15.58 -7.02
CA VAL A 277 5.56 15.78 -5.86
C VAL A 277 5.10 14.43 -5.31
N TYR A 278 5.22 14.25 -4.00
CA TYR A 278 4.55 13.16 -3.29
C TYR A 278 3.07 13.54 -3.10
N ALA A 279 2.17 12.76 -3.70
CA ALA A 279 0.75 12.95 -3.59
C ALA A 279 0.12 11.78 -2.83
N LYS A 280 -0.77 12.12 -1.90
CA LYS A 280 -1.61 11.14 -1.20
C LYS A 280 -3.04 11.64 -1.07
N PHE A 281 -3.99 10.76 -1.35
CA PHE A 281 -5.39 11.00 -0.98
C PHE A 281 -6.05 9.71 -0.47
N ASP A 282 -6.89 9.86 0.53
CA ASP A 282 -7.62 8.76 1.15
C ASP A 282 -9.00 8.58 0.51
N VAL A 283 -9.42 7.33 0.39
CA VAL A 283 -10.70 6.95 -0.23
C VAL A 283 -11.62 6.37 0.82
N TYR A 284 -12.79 6.99 0.95
CA TYR A 284 -13.85 6.55 1.86
C TYR A 284 -15.10 6.14 1.09
N ILE A 285 -15.70 5.01 1.47
CA ILE A 285 -16.92 4.47 0.84
C ILE A 285 -18.05 4.45 1.86
N ASN A 286 -19.15 5.12 1.53
CA ASN A 286 -20.36 5.23 2.37
C ASN A 286 -20.08 5.78 3.77
N ASP A 287 -19.19 6.77 3.87
CA ASP A 287 -18.98 7.51 5.12
C ASP A 287 -20.08 8.57 5.30
N GLU A 288 -21.15 8.19 6.00
CA GLU A 288 -22.40 8.95 6.10
C GLU A 288 -22.47 9.92 7.31
N ASP A 289 -21.40 10.09 8.10
CA ASP A 289 -21.40 11.06 9.23
C ASP A 289 -20.44 12.25 9.04
N ASP A 290 -20.66 13.26 9.88
CA ASP A 290 -19.94 14.54 9.86
C ASP A 290 -18.47 14.43 10.31
N LYS A 291 -18.11 13.34 11.00
CA LYS A 291 -16.71 13.02 11.34
C LYS A 291 -16.18 11.97 10.38
N ILE A 292 -15.04 12.26 9.74
CA ILE A 292 -14.36 11.34 8.84
C ILE A 292 -13.90 10.10 9.62
N SER A 293 -14.14 8.92 9.05
CA SER A 293 -13.69 7.65 9.59
C SER A 293 -12.15 7.57 9.61
N THR A 294 -11.59 6.64 10.37
CA THR A 294 -10.14 6.41 10.42
C THR A 294 -9.76 5.12 9.69
N GLU A 295 -8.47 4.82 9.58
CA GLU A 295 -7.94 3.62 8.91
C GLU A 295 -8.43 2.31 9.58
N ASP A 296 -8.81 2.39 10.85
CA ASP A 296 -9.40 1.30 11.63
C ASP A 296 -10.81 0.92 11.15
N ASN A 297 -11.44 1.77 10.35
CA ASN A 297 -12.83 1.64 9.95
C ASN A 297 -13.01 1.01 8.57
N THR A 298 -14.10 0.25 8.40
CA THR A 298 -14.45 -0.38 7.11
C THR A 298 -14.74 0.65 6.02
N GLU A 299 -15.24 1.83 6.40
CA GLU A 299 -15.51 2.94 5.50
C GLU A 299 -14.23 3.45 4.80
N TYR A 300 -13.05 3.32 5.43
CA TYR A 300 -11.77 3.58 4.80
C TYR A 300 -11.39 2.43 3.85
N ALA A 301 -11.41 2.71 2.55
CA ALA A 301 -11.14 1.74 1.49
C ALA A 301 -9.64 1.59 1.20
N GLY A 302 -8.85 2.64 1.46
CA GLY A 302 -7.43 2.70 1.19
C GLY A 302 -7.03 4.14 0.84
N SER A 303 -5.80 4.30 0.37
CA SER A 303 -5.33 5.56 -0.22
C SER A 303 -4.66 5.27 -1.55
N PHE A 304 -4.46 6.33 -2.31
CA PHE A 304 -3.45 6.40 -3.35
C PHE A 304 -2.27 7.20 -2.80
N CYS A 305 -1.05 6.69 -2.98
CA CYS A 305 0.22 7.28 -2.59
C CYS A 305 1.21 7.10 -3.74
N GLU A 306 1.63 8.19 -4.36
CA GLU A 306 2.62 8.12 -5.43
C GLU A 306 3.50 9.36 -5.39
N ARG A 307 4.79 9.18 -5.71
CA ARG A 307 5.66 10.27 -6.09
C ARG A 307 5.84 10.20 -7.59
N ALA A 308 5.36 11.22 -8.30
CA ALA A 308 5.53 11.28 -9.75
C ALA A 308 7.03 11.39 -10.09
N ALA A 309 7.52 10.48 -10.92
CA ALA A 309 8.89 10.45 -11.45
C ALA A 309 9.03 11.26 -12.75
#